data_AF-A0A643BUJ7-F1
#
_entry.id   AF-A0A643BUJ7-F1
#
_cell.length_a   1.000
_cell.length_b   1.000
_cell.length_c   1.000
_cell.angle_alpha   90.00
_cell.angle_beta   90.00
_cell.angle_gamma   90.00
#
_symmetry.space_group_name_H-M   'P 1'
#
loop_
_entity.id
_entity.type
_entity.pdbx_description
1 polymer ?
#
loop_
_entity_poly.entity_id
_entity_poly.type
_entity_poly.pdbx_seq_one_letter_code
_entity_poly.pdbx_strand_id
1 'polypeptide(L)'
;MAVLKALVKLKIVKKTKKFNPHQSDQYVKIKRNWQTSRSTDNRVRRKFKGQILMPNIGYGSNKKTKLMLPSGFQKFLVHNFKELEGLLM
;
A
#
# COMPACT_ATOMS: atom_id res chain seq x y z
N MET A 1 -26.70 -0.91 18.02
CA MET A 1 -26.29 -0.34 16.71
C MET A 1 -25.90 -1.49 15.79
N ALA A 2 -26.66 -1.74 14.72
CA ALA A 2 -26.31 -2.77 13.76
C ALA A 2 -25.12 -2.30 12.89
N VAL A 3 -24.09 -3.14 12.77
CA VAL A 3 -22.92 -2.87 11.92
C VAL A 3 -23.15 -3.53 10.56
N LEU A 4 -23.16 -2.73 9.50
CA LEU A 4 -23.23 -3.22 8.12
C LEU A 4 -22.05 -4.17 7.84
N LYS A 5 -22.35 -5.35 7.31
CA LYS A 5 -21.37 -6.36 6.87
C LYS A 5 -21.54 -6.62 5.38
N ALA A 6 -20.42 -6.76 4.68
CA ALA A 6 -20.44 -7.16 3.27
C ALA A 6 -20.97 -8.59 3.13
N LEU A 7 -21.81 -8.82 2.13
CA LEU A 7 -22.42 -10.12 1.84
C LEU A 7 -21.36 -11.16 1.43
N VAL A 8 -20.42 -10.77 0.57
CA VAL A 8 -19.34 -11.63 0.08
C VAL A 8 -18.01 -11.15 0.65
N LYS A 9 -17.32 -12.04 1.36
CA LYS A 9 -15.98 -11.77 1.91
C LYS A 9 -14.92 -12.54 1.13
N LEU A 10 -14.24 -11.84 0.21
CA LEU A 10 -13.06 -12.40 -0.46
C LEU A 10 -11.87 -12.41 0.51
N LYS A 11 -11.06 -13.47 0.46
CA LYS A 11 -9.80 -13.53 1.22
C LYS A 11 -8.82 -12.48 0.68
N ILE A 12 -8.49 -11.49 1.50
CA ILE A 12 -7.55 -10.43 1.13
C ILE A 12 -6.12 -10.93 1.33
N VAL A 13 -5.42 -11.24 0.24
CA VAL A 13 -3.98 -11.54 0.27
C VAL A 13 -3.19 -10.24 0.17
N LYS A 14 -2.38 -9.92 1.19
CA LYS A 14 -1.54 -8.71 1.24
C LYS A 14 -0.06 -9.05 1.22
N LYS A 15 0.71 -8.27 0.47
CA LYS A 15 2.18 -8.22 0.56
C LYS A 15 2.54 -7.02 1.43
N THR A 16 2.99 -7.25 2.66
CA THR A 16 3.09 -6.23 3.73
C THR A 16 4.45 -5.52 3.80
N LYS A 17 5.36 -5.76 2.85
CA LYS A 17 6.70 -5.16 2.87
C LYS A 17 6.59 -3.64 2.75
N LYS A 18 7.15 -2.94 3.73
CA LYS A 18 7.38 -1.49 3.67
C LYS A 18 8.69 -1.22 2.94
N PHE A 19 8.68 -0.25 2.04
CA PHE A 19 9.84 0.15 1.26
C PHE A 19 10.44 1.43 1.86
N ASN A 20 11.46 1.26 2.69
CA ASN A 20 12.20 2.38 3.29
C ASN A 20 13.39 2.76 2.40
N PRO A 21 13.81 4.03 2.35
CA PRO A 21 15.05 4.44 1.69
C PRO A 21 16.28 3.80 2.31
N HIS A 22 17.31 3.64 1.48
CA HIS A 22 18.65 3.24 1.90
C HIS A 22 19.15 4.16 3.04
N GLN A 23 19.72 3.59 4.11
CA GLN A 23 20.31 4.30 5.27
C GLN A 23 19.34 5.20 6.08
N SER A 24 18.02 5.06 5.89
CA SER A 24 17.03 5.82 6.69
C SER A 24 16.98 5.42 8.17
N ASP A 25 17.57 4.28 8.51
CA ASP A 25 17.81 3.80 9.87
C ASP A 25 19.00 4.48 10.55
N GLN A 26 20.00 4.92 9.77
CA GLN A 26 21.24 5.51 10.29
C GLN A 26 21.16 7.03 10.42
N TYR A 27 20.43 7.70 9.52
CA TYR A 27 20.37 9.16 9.48
C TYR A 27 18.96 9.69 9.74
N VAL A 28 18.78 10.43 10.83
CA VAL A 28 17.50 11.06 11.22
C VAL A 28 16.95 12.00 10.13
N LYS A 29 17.84 12.66 9.36
CA LYS A 29 17.46 13.54 8.24
C LYS A 29 16.79 12.82 7.07
N ILE A 30 17.02 11.51 6.93
CA ILE A 30 16.45 10.73 5.83
C ILE A 30 15.07 10.22 6.25
N LYS A 31 14.02 10.82 5.67
CA LYS A 31 12.63 10.39 5.90
C LYS A 31 12.41 8.98 5.34
N ARG A 32 11.46 8.24 5.91
CA ARG A 32 11.11 6.86 5.50
C ARG A 32 10.34 6.74 4.17
N ASN A 33 10.26 7.81 3.38
CA ASN A 33 9.54 7.81 2.09
C ASN A 33 10.43 7.23 1.01
N TRP A 34 10.01 6.13 0.36
CA TRP A 34 10.81 5.47 -0.68
C TRP A 34 11.39 6.45 -1.71
N GLN A 35 12.68 6.33 -1.97
CA GLN A 35 13.38 7.04 -3.04
C GLN A 35 14.28 6.05 -3.78
N THR A 36 14.29 6.14 -5.11
CA THR A 36 15.19 5.33 -5.93
C THR A 36 16.62 5.85 -5.79
N SER A 37 17.54 4.96 -5.45
CA SER A 37 18.98 5.25 -5.47
C SER A 37 19.48 5.42 -6.90
N ARG A 38 20.20 6.51 -7.17
CA ARG A 38 20.72 6.83 -8.51
C ARG A 38 22.21 6.46 -8.71
N SER A 39 22.99 6.47 -7.62
CA SER A 39 24.44 6.23 -7.65
C SER A 39 24.82 4.85 -8.21
N THR A 40 25.88 4.80 -9.02
CA THR A 40 26.39 3.57 -9.65
C THR A 40 26.84 2.53 -8.64
N ASP A 41 27.49 2.96 -7.56
CA ASP A 41 28.08 2.08 -6.55
C ASP A 41 27.06 1.58 -5.52
N ASN A 42 25.83 2.11 -5.56
CA ASN A 42 24.81 1.77 -4.57
C ASN A 42 24.41 0.29 -4.64
N ARG A 43 24.54 -0.41 -3.51
CA ARG A 43 24.27 -1.85 -3.41
C ARG A 43 22.80 -2.22 -3.58
N VAL A 44 21.88 -1.33 -3.18
CA VAL A 44 20.42 -1.53 -3.37
C VAL A 44 20.07 -1.40 -4.85
N ARG A 45 20.61 -0.40 -5.56
CA ARG A 45 20.43 -0.26 -7.03
C ARG A 45 20.90 -1.50 -7.78
N ARG A 46 22.05 -2.05 -7.36
CA ARG A 46 22.67 -3.25 -7.94
C ARG A 46 22.03 -4.56 -7.47
N LYS A 47 21.01 -4.51 -6.59
CA LYS A 47 20.26 -5.67 -6.08
C LYS A 47 21.13 -6.74 -5.41
N PHE A 48 22.15 -6.34 -4.65
CA PHE A 48 22.95 -7.29 -3.88
C PHE A 48 22.11 -8.07 -2.86
N LYS A 49 22.44 -9.36 -2.65
CA LYS A 49 21.81 -10.20 -1.62
C LYS A 49 21.99 -9.59 -0.23
N GLY A 50 20.95 -9.69 0.60
CA GLY A 50 20.94 -9.15 1.97
C GLY A 50 20.65 -7.65 2.08
N GLN A 51 20.50 -6.94 0.95
CA GLN A 51 20.08 -5.54 0.96
C GLN A 51 18.55 -5.39 0.96
N ILE A 52 18.08 -4.17 1.23
CA ILE A 52 16.67 -3.83 1.14
C ILE A 52 16.14 -4.05 -0.29
N LEU A 53 14.92 -4.59 -0.38
CA LEU A 53 14.27 -4.87 -1.66
C LEU A 53 13.67 -3.58 -2.24
N MET A 54 13.70 -3.46 -3.57
CA MET A 54 13.08 -2.35 -4.28
C MET A 54 11.60 -2.65 -4.59
N PRO A 55 10.73 -1.62 -4.64
CA PRO A 55 9.38 -1.76 -5.17
C PRO A 55 9.41 -2.27 -6.61
N ASN A 56 8.50 -3.18 -6.93
CA ASN A 56 8.27 -3.70 -8.27
C ASN A 56 6.80 -4.05 -8.47
N ILE A 57 6.40 -4.29 -9.72
CA ILE A 57 5.01 -4.64 -10.09
C ILE A 57 4.55 -5.94 -9.41
N GLY A 58 5.48 -6.87 -9.17
CA GLY A 58 5.23 -8.13 -8.48
C GLY A 58 4.69 -7.95 -7.05
N TYR A 59 4.93 -6.82 -6.38
CA TYR A 59 4.34 -6.53 -5.07
C TYR A 59 2.87 -6.05 -5.14
N GLY A 60 2.33 -5.85 -6.34
CA GLY A 60 0.93 -5.45 -6.54
C GLY A 60 -0.07 -6.41 -5.87
N SER A 61 -1.14 -5.86 -5.31
CA SER A 61 -2.27 -6.63 -4.78
C SER A 61 -3.20 -7.10 -5.91
N ASN A 62 -3.94 -8.19 -5.68
CA ASN A 62 -4.98 -8.66 -6.61
C ASN A 62 -5.98 -7.53 -6.89
N LYS A 63 -6.30 -7.32 -8.19
CA LYS A 63 -7.21 -6.27 -8.66
C LYS A 63 -8.57 -6.30 -7.96
N LYS A 64 -9.15 -7.49 -7.74
CA LYS A 64 -10.48 -7.64 -7.11
C LYS A 64 -10.51 -7.20 -5.63
N THR A 65 -9.39 -7.36 -4.92
CA THR A 65 -9.27 -7.05 -3.48
C THR A 65 -8.42 -5.79 -3.21
N LYS A 66 -8.05 -5.06 -4.27
CA LYS A 66 -7.27 -3.83 -4.16
C LYS A 66 -8.15 -2.77 -3.49
N LEU A 67 -7.60 -2.00 -2.55
CA LEU A 67 -8.30 -0.94 -1.78
C LEU A 67 -9.48 -1.39 -0.90
N MET A 68 -9.77 -2.70 -0.82
CA MET A 68 -10.82 -3.23 0.06
C MET A 68 -10.41 -3.17 1.54
N LEU A 69 -11.34 -2.74 2.38
CA LEU A 69 -11.23 -2.72 3.85
C LEU A 69 -11.39 -4.14 4.42
N PRO A 70 -10.90 -4.40 5.64
CA PRO A 70 -11.15 -5.66 6.34
C PRO A 70 -12.64 -5.96 6.59
N SER A 71 -13.49 -4.93 6.60
CA SER A 71 -14.95 -5.03 6.67
C SER A 71 -15.60 -5.60 5.40
N GLY A 72 -14.85 -5.67 4.29
CA GLY A 72 -15.35 -6.11 2.99
C GLY A 72 -15.91 -5.00 2.10
N PHE A 73 -15.85 -3.74 2.52
CA PHE A 73 -16.25 -2.58 1.71
C PHE A 73 -15.05 -1.88 1.06
N GLN A 74 -15.28 -1.05 0.06
CA GLN A 74 -14.30 -0.09 -0.43
C GLN A 74 -14.50 1.25 0.30
N LYS A 75 -13.41 1.97 0.58
CA LYS A 75 -13.51 3.28 1.23
C LYS A 75 -13.94 4.33 0.21
N PHE A 76 -14.99 5.06 0.50
CA PHE A 76 -15.45 6.23 -0.25
C PHE A 76 -15.40 7.46 0.68
N LEU A 77 -14.97 8.60 0.16
CA LEU A 77 -14.95 9.87 0.89
C LEU A 77 -16.14 10.70 0.42
N VAL A 78 -17.00 11.12 1.35
CA VAL A 78 -18.21 11.89 1.06
C VAL A 78 -17.99 13.33 1.54
N HIS A 79 -18.20 14.29 0.64
CA HIS A 79 -18.09 15.73 0.93
C HIS A 79 -19.44 16.43 1.06
N ASN A 80 -20.47 15.90 0.40
CA ASN A 80 -21.81 16.48 0.39
C ASN A 80 -22.90 15.39 0.46
N PHE A 81 -24.14 15.79 0.70
CA PHE A 81 -25.27 14.87 0.79
C PHE A 81 -25.61 14.20 -0.55
N LYS A 82 -25.35 14.85 -1.68
CA LYS A 82 -25.62 14.31 -3.02
C LYS A 82 -24.73 13.11 -3.36
N GLU A 83 -23.49 13.09 -2.87
CA GLU A 83 -22.57 11.94 -3.00
C GLU A 83 -23.05 10.72 -2.20
N LEU A 84 -23.87 10.92 -1.17
CA LEU A 84 -24.49 9.82 -0.43
C LEU A 84 -25.61 9.16 -1.24
N GLU A 85 -26.36 9.93 -2.03
CA GLU A 85 -27.35 9.38 -2.97
C GLU A 85 -26.68 8.46 -3.99
N GLY A 86 -25.47 8.78 -4.47
CA GLY A 86 -24.72 7.89 -5.36
C GLY A 86 -24.26 6.56 -4.75
N LEU A 87 -24.32 6.41 -3.41
CA LEU A 87 -24.06 5.15 -2.71
C LEU A 87 -25.35 4.33 -2.51
N LEU A 88 -26.51 4.97 -2.56
CA LEU A 88 -27.81 4.32 -2.62
C LEU A 88 -28.17 4.12 -4.09
N MET A 89 -27.75 2.98 -4.65
CA MET A 89 -28.36 2.49 -5.89
C MET A 89 -29.81 2.09 -5.67
#